data_AF-A0A1W1HX71-F1
#
_entry.id   AF-A0A1W1HX71-F1
#
_cell.length_a   1.000
_cell.length_b   1.000
_cell.length_c   1.000
_cell.angle_alpha   90.00
_cell.angle_beta   90.00
_cell.angle_gamma   90.00
#
_symmetry.space_group_name_H-M   'P 1'
#
loop_
_entity.id
_entity.type
_entity.pdbx_description
1 polymer ?
#
loop_
_entity_poly.entity_id
_entity_poly.type
_entity_poly.pdbx_seq_one_letter_code
_entity_poly.pdbx_strand_id
1 'polypeptide(L)'
;MPASDAKGSVVQGYNCQAAVDAQAQIIVAADVTDEANDKQQAQPMLTQVLANTAQVPRTVSMDTGYFSEANVAALTALGCTPLIPPDRQLHGPVVPAAPRGRLPAGLSVADRMRRTLRTTHGRWLYARRKAIIEPVFGQIKQGRGYRQFLLRGMRQVRGEWALICTTHNVLKLWTALRCRCRRPGDGLRALSGSRKVTRRGRH
;
A
#
# COMPACT_ATOMS: atom_id res chain seq x y z
N MET A 1 -26.36 -0.92 -4.62
CA MET A 1 -26.99 0.34 -4.20
C MET A 1 -28.49 0.14 -4.27
N PRO A 2 -29.22 0.34 -3.18
CA PRO A 2 -30.57 0.88 -3.25
C PRO A 2 -30.66 2.22 -2.51
N ALA A 3 -31.51 3.11 -3.02
CA ALA A 3 -32.10 4.25 -2.34
C ALA A 3 -33.35 3.73 -1.58
N SER A 4 -33.88 4.27 -0.48
CA SER A 4 -33.67 5.48 0.30
C SER A 4 -34.15 5.20 1.74
N ASP A 5 -33.61 5.94 2.70
CA ASP A 5 -34.24 6.36 3.97
C ASP A 5 -34.88 5.30 4.90
N ALA A 6 -34.04 4.68 5.73
CA ALA A 6 -34.42 4.21 7.06
C ALA A 6 -33.49 4.86 8.10
N LYS A 7 -34.05 5.77 8.91
CA LYS A 7 -33.41 6.29 10.13
C LYS A 7 -33.00 5.10 11.01
N GLY A 8 -31.70 4.98 11.29
CA GLY A 8 -31.19 4.07 12.33
C GLY A 8 -30.51 2.79 11.85
N SER A 9 -30.24 2.59 10.56
CA SER A 9 -29.34 1.50 10.14
C SER A 9 -27.88 1.91 10.38
N VAL A 10 -27.36 1.58 11.56
CA VAL A 10 -25.91 1.49 11.73
C VAL A 10 -25.46 0.37 10.80
N VAL A 11 -24.96 0.73 9.62
CA VAL A 11 -24.25 -0.22 8.77
C VAL A 11 -23.04 -0.65 9.59
N GLN A 12 -23.10 -1.88 10.12
CA GLN A 12 -21.96 -2.49 10.79
C GLN A 12 -20.89 -2.74 9.72
N GLY A 13 -20.09 -1.70 9.49
CA GLY A 13 -19.04 -1.67 8.49
C GLY A 13 -17.75 -2.15 9.12
N TYR A 14 -17.18 -3.20 8.54
CA TYR A 14 -15.82 -3.61 8.84
C TYR A 14 -14.84 -2.72 8.10
N ASN A 15 -13.88 -2.17 8.82
CA ASN A 15 -12.80 -1.38 8.27
C ASN A 15 -11.58 -2.27 8.00
N CYS A 16 -11.22 -2.38 6.72
CA CYS A 16 -10.14 -3.24 6.24
C CYS A 16 -8.82 -2.47 6.25
N GLN A 17 -7.86 -2.95 7.03
CA GLN A 17 -6.54 -2.36 7.14
C GLN A 17 -5.51 -3.22 6.40
N ALA A 18 -4.56 -2.57 5.72
CA ALA A 18 -3.44 -3.25 5.07
C ALA A 18 -2.19 -2.36 5.08
N ALA A 19 -1.05 -2.95 5.42
CA ALA A 19 0.26 -2.39 5.19
C ALA A 19 0.88 -3.00 3.93
N VAL A 20 1.34 -2.14 3.03
CA VAL A 20 1.86 -2.54 1.72
C VAL A 20 3.28 -2.03 1.54
N ASP A 21 4.15 -2.91 1.07
CA ASP A 21 5.51 -2.55 0.67
C ASP A 21 5.50 -1.62 -0.55
N ALA A 22 6.29 -0.55 -0.47
CA ALA A 22 6.32 0.52 -1.47
C ALA A 22 7.04 0.14 -2.76
N GLN A 23 7.85 -0.91 -2.77
CA GLN A 23 8.65 -1.31 -3.94
C GLN A 23 7.93 -2.39 -4.75
N ALA A 24 7.48 -3.44 -4.09
CA ALA A 24 6.86 -4.59 -4.72
C ALA A 24 5.32 -4.52 -4.73
N GLN A 25 4.70 -3.59 -4.00
CA GLN A 25 3.25 -3.55 -3.75
C GLN A 25 2.70 -4.88 -3.21
N ILE A 26 3.48 -5.52 -2.33
CA ILE A 26 3.12 -6.73 -1.60
C ILE A 26 2.52 -6.30 -0.26
N ILE A 27 1.41 -6.91 0.12
CA ILE A 27 0.78 -6.70 1.43
C ILE A 27 1.60 -7.47 2.47
N VAL A 28 2.17 -6.76 3.44
CA VAL A 28 3.04 -7.33 4.48
C VAL A 28 2.32 -7.53 5.81
N ALA A 29 1.22 -6.82 6.04
CA ALA A 29 0.34 -6.97 7.19
C ALA A 29 -1.08 -6.56 6.79
N ALA A 30 -2.08 -7.18 7.41
CA ALA A 30 -3.49 -6.96 7.09
C ALA A 30 -4.36 -7.39 8.27
N ASP A 31 -5.36 -6.58 8.60
CA ASP A 31 -6.34 -6.90 9.63
C ASP A 31 -7.67 -6.21 9.34
N VAL A 32 -8.70 -6.60 10.08
CA VAL A 32 -10.03 -6.01 10.06
C VAL A 32 -10.42 -5.58 11.46
N THR A 33 -11.00 -4.38 11.55
CA THR A 33 -11.56 -3.82 12.78
C THR A 33 -13.01 -3.36 12.55
N ASP A 34 -13.83 -3.46 13.58
CA ASP A 34 -15.19 -2.91 13.64
C ASP A 34 -15.24 -1.55 14.37
N GLU A 35 -14.08 -1.05 14.82
CA GLU A 35 -13.97 0.26 15.44
C GLU A 35 -14.10 1.38 14.41
N ALA A 36 -14.90 2.39 14.74
CA ALA A 36 -15.05 3.59 13.92
C ALA A 36 -13.81 4.53 13.94
N ASN A 37 -12.82 4.26 14.80
CA ASN A 37 -11.67 5.14 15.03
C ASN A 37 -10.34 4.47 14.62
N ASP A 38 -9.81 4.87 13.46
CA ASP A 38 -8.54 4.38 12.92
C ASP A 38 -7.32 4.67 13.81
N LYS A 39 -7.42 5.61 14.76
CA LYS A 39 -6.30 6.02 15.62
C LYS A 39 -5.66 4.85 16.38
N GLN A 40 -6.41 3.81 16.73
CA GLN A 40 -5.85 2.70 17.50
C GLN A 40 -5.14 1.64 16.63
N GLN A 41 -5.25 1.76 15.30
CA GLN A 41 -4.82 0.70 14.39
C GLN A 41 -3.39 0.88 13.85
N ALA A 42 -2.76 2.05 14.07
CA ALA A 42 -1.39 2.32 13.61
C ALA A 42 -0.35 1.39 14.26
N GLN A 43 -0.37 1.28 15.59
CA GLN A 43 0.62 0.50 16.34
C GLN A 43 0.43 -1.01 16.12
N PRO A 44 -0.78 -1.60 16.22
CA PRO A 44 -0.98 -3.02 15.95
C PRO A 44 -0.53 -3.43 14.55
N MET A 45 -0.83 -2.60 13.55
CA MET A 45 -0.40 -2.85 12.16
C MET A 45 1.12 -2.86 12.04
N LEU A 46 1.82 -1.90 12.65
CA LEU A 46 3.29 -1.89 12.62
C LEU A 46 3.88 -3.09 13.37
N THR A 47 3.33 -3.47 14.51
CA THR A 47 3.74 -4.67 15.24
C THR A 47 3.58 -5.92 14.38
N GLN A 48 2.49 -6.03 13.62
CA GLN A 48 2.28 -7.13 12.68
C GLN A 48 3.30 -7.09 11.52
N VAL A 49 3.63 -5.91 10.99
CA VAL A 49 4.71 -5.76 9.99
C VAL A 49 6.04 -6.25 10.54
N LEU A 50 6.39 -5.87 11.78
CA LEU A 50 7.62 -6.33 12.43
C LEU A 50 7.62 -7.83 12.63
N ALA A 51 6.52 -8.42 13.10
CA ALA A 51 6.40 -9.86 13.28
C ALA A 51 6.56 -10.63 11.96
N ASN A 52 5.98 -10.11 10.87
CA ASN A 52 5.98 -10.77 9.56
C ASN A 52 7.28 -10.58 8.79
N THR A 53 7.97 -9.45 8.96
CA THR A 53 9.14 -9.09 8.14
C THR A 53 10.46 -9.10 8.91
N ALA A 54 10.41 -9.16 10.25
CA ALA A 54 11.54 -8.94 11.14
C ALA A 54 12.27 -7.60 10.88
N GLN A 55 11.62 -6.64 10.23
CA GLN A 55 12.23 -5.37 9.81
C GLN A 55 11.35 -4.18 10.16
N VAL A 56 11.99 -3.15 10.73
CA VAL A 56 11.36 -1.85 10.96
C VAL A 56 11.36 -1.06 9.63
N PRO A 57 10.19 -0.66 9.10
CA PRO A 57 10.13 0.18 7.92
C PRO A 57 10.72 1.57 8.22
N ARG A 58 11.62 2.05 7.36
CA ARG A 58 12.25 3.38 7.55
C ARG A 58 11.23 4.52 7.57
N THR A 59 10.19 4.40 6.75
CA THR A 59 9.12 5.41 6.63
C THR A 59 7.79 4.70 6.47
N VAL A 60 6.76 5.21 7.17
CA VAL A 60 5.39 4.73 7.03
C VAL A 60 4.47 5.90 6.73
N SER A 61 3.70 5.81 5.65
CA SER A 61 2.66 6.78 5.31
C SER A 61 1.28 6.25 5.69
N MET A 62 0.49 7.02 6.44
CA MET A 62 -0.86 6.63 6.87
C MET A 62 -1.88 7.72 6.54
N ASP A 63 -3.17 7.39 6.65
CA ASP A 63 -4.28 8.34 6.49
C ASP A 63 -4.43 9.32 7.66
N THR A 64 -5.09 10.45 7.41
CA THR A 64 -5.39 11.45 8.45
C THR A 64 -6.06 10.84 9.68
N GLY A 65 -6.89 9.80 9.49
CA GLY A 65 -7.57 9.10 10.57
C GLY A 65 -6.64 8.48 11.61
N TYR A 66 -5.37 8.24 11.26
CA TYR A 66 -4.36 7.65 12.14
C TYR A 66 -3.60 8.67 12.99
N PHE A 67 -3.82 9.96 12.80
CA PHE A 67 -3.05 10.98 13.50
C PHE A 67 -3.42 11.04 14.98
N SER A 68 -2.43 10.76 15.83
CA SER A 68 -2.40 11.07 17.25
C SER A 68 -0.96 11.29 17.68
N GLU A 69 -0.73 12.15 18.68
CA GLU A 69 0.64 12.39 19.18
C GLU A 69 1.27 11.12 19.72
N ALA A 70 0.47 10.28 20.39
CA ALA A 70 0.87 8.97 20.89
C ALA A 70 1.32 8.03 19.76
N ASN A 71 0.61 8.00 18.62
CA ASN A 71 1.02 7.19 17.47
C ASN A 71 2.33 7.70 16.87
N VAL A 72 2.46 9.01 16.67
CA VAL A 72 3.67 9.59 16.10
C VAL A 72 4.87 9.29 17.01
N ALA A 73 4.71 9.45 18.32
CA ALA A 73 5.75 9.13 19.30
C ALA A 73 6.11 7.63 19.30
N ALA A 74 5.13 6.74 19.32
CA ALA A 74 5.38 5.29 19.33
C ALA A 74 6.06 4.80 18.05
N LEU A 75 5.60 5.26 16.87
CA LEU A 75 6.23 4.91 15.60
C LEU A 75 7.67 5.45 15.52
N THR A 76 7.90 6.66 16.03
CA THR A 76 9.23 7.27 16.08
C THR A 76 10.16 6.55 17.07
N ALA A 77 9.65 6.12 18.22
CA ALA A 77 10.40 5.34 19.20
C ALA A 77 10.85 3.98 18.66
N LEU A 78 10.09 3.39 17.73
CA LEU A 78 10.47 2.17 17.02
C LEU A 78 11.51 2.41 15.91
N GLY A 79 11.90 3.66 15.65
CA GLY A 79 12.83 4.03 14.57
C GLY A 79 12.18 4.23 13.21
N CYS A 80 10.85 4.23 13.11
CA CYS A 80 10.13 4.59 11.89
C CYS A 80 9.97 6.11 11.78
N THR A 81 10.01 6.64 10.56
CA THR A 81 9.54 8.01 10.28
C THR A 81 8.07 7.99 9.87
N PRO A 82 7.11 8.38 10.74
CA PRO A 82 5.71 8.45 10.35
C PRO A 82 5.43 9.68 9.48
N LEU A 83 4.61 9.50 8.44
CA LEU A 83 4.05 10.54 7.59
C LEU A 83 2.53 10.45 7.65
N ILE A 84 1.94 11.18 8.61
CA ILE A 84 0.51 11.15 8.89
C ILE A 84 -0.03 12.58 8.94
N PRO A 85 -0.88 13.03 8.02
CA PRO A 85 -1.41 14.40 8.06
C PRO A 85 -2.29 14.61 9.30
N PRO A 86 -2.09 15.69 10.08
CA PRO A 86 -2.94 15.99 11.23
C PRO A 86 -4.33 16.49 10.85
N ASP A 87 -4.45 17.17 9.72
CA ASP A 87 -5.71 17.74 9.24
C ASP A 87 -6.14 17.05 7.95
N ARG A 88 -7.45 16.91 7.73
CA ARG A 88 -7.96 16.47 6.42
C ARG A 88 -7.57 17.53 5.40
N GLN A 89 -7.01 17.11 4.27
CA GLN A 89 -6.78 18.02 3.15
C GLN A 89 -8.13 18.51 2.62
N LEU A 90 -8.58 19.67 3.10
CA LEU A 90 -9.63 20.43 2.46
C LEU A 90 -9.19 20.73 1.03
N HIS A 91 -10.03 20.40 0.04
CA HIS A 91 -9.80 20.81 -1.34
C HIS A 91 -9.86 22.34 -1.38
N GLY A 92 -8.70 22.96 -1.47
CA GLY A 92 -8.50 24.39 -1.21
C GLY A 92 -7.04 24.82 -1.45
N PRO A 93 -6.59 25.93 -0.85
CA PRO A 93 -5.50 26.74 -1.37
C PRO A 93 -4.15 25.99 -1.45
N VAL A 94 -3.31 26.44 -2.39
CA VAL A 94 -1.92 25.98 -2.55
C VAL A 94 -1.19 26.16 -1.24
N VAL A 95 -0.94 25.06 -0.52
CA VAL A 95 -0.21 25.11 0.74
C VAL A 95 1.23 25.57 0.45
N PRO A 96 1.71 26.67 1.04
CA PRO A 96 3.05 27.18 0.76
C PRO A 96 4.12 26.14 1.10
N ALA A 97 5.28 26.19 0.44
CA ALA A 97 6.39 25.31 0.77
C ALA A 97 6.82 25.46 2.24
N ALA A 98 7.40 24.42 2.83
CA ALA A 98 7.96 24.53 4.18
C ALA A 98 9.08 25.60 4.19
N PRO A 99 9.14 26.48 5.21
CA PRO A 99 10.26 27.40 5.36
C PRO A 99 11.58 26.63 5.48
N ARG A 100 12.61 27.09 4.77
CA ARG A 100 13.96 26.52 4.81
C ARG A 100 14.57 26.72 6.20
N GLY A 101 15.46 25.82 6.60
CA GLY A 101 16.19 25.88 7.87
C GLY A 101 15.80 24.81 8.88
N ARG A 102 16.51 24.81 10.02
CA ARG A 102 16.32 23.84 11.11
C ARG A 102 14.89 23.92 11.66
N LEU A 103 14.38 22.78 12.10
CA LEU A 103 13.09 22.72 12.77
C LEU A 103 13.23 23.29 14.21
N PRO A 104 12.45 24.32 14.59
CA PRO A 104 12.40 24.81 15.97
C PRO A 104 12.09 23.68 16.97
N ALA A 105 12.78 23.69 18.12
CA ALA A 105 12.65 22.63 19.12
C ALA A 105 11.25 22.62 19.80
N GLY A 106 10.63 23.78 20.00
CA GLY A 106 9.35 23.93 20.72
C GLY A 106 8.08 23.75 19.88
N LEU A 107 8.16 23.24 18.65
CA LEU A 107 6.98 22.98 17.82
C LEU A 107 6.18 21.79 18.35
N SER A 108 4.85 21.91 18.32
CA SER A 108 3.94 20.79 18.56
C SER A 108 4.20 19.63 17.60
N VAL A 109 3.81 18.41 17.98
CA VAL A 109 3.93 17.23 17.12
C VAL A 109 3.15 17.43 15.81
N ALA A 110 1.97 18.05 15.88
CA ALA A 110 1.17 18.39 14.72
C ALA A 110 1.88 19.38 13.79
N ASP A 111 2.45 20.46 14.30
CA ASP A 111 3.12 21.47 13.47
C ASP A 111 4.42 20.96 12.85
N ARG A 112 5.15 20.13 13.60
CA ARG A 112 6.29 19.37 13.07
C ARG A 112 5.87 18.51 11.89
N MET A 113 4.76 17.78 12.02
CA MET A 113 4.24 16.92 10.96
C MET A 113 3.76 17.72 9.74
N ARG A 114 3.02 18.82 9.96
CA ARG A 114 2.61 19.76 8.89
C ARG A 114 3.83 20.26 8.12
N ARG A 115 4.90 20.62 8.82
CA ARG A 115 6.13 21.10 8.19
C ARG A 115 6.85 20.01 7.42
N THR A 116 7.00 18.80 7.99
CA THR A 116 7.59 17.64 7.30
C THR A 116 6.85 17.31 6.02
N LEU A 117 5.51 17.24 6.06
CA LEU A 117 4.66 16.99 4.89
C LEU A 117 4.70 18.11 3.84
N ARG A 118 5.12 19.33 4.22
CA ARG A 118 5.30 20.47 3.30
C ARG A 118 6.68 20.50 2.63
N THR A 119 7.65 19.71 3.08
CA THR A 119 8.96 19.60 2.41
C THR A 119 8.82 18.88 1.06
N THR A 120 9.73 19.15 0.11
CA THR A 120 9.72 18.46 -1.20
C THR A 120 9.79 16.94 -1.04
N HIS A 121 10.67 16.46 -0.15
CA HIS A 121 10.83 15.04 0.12
C HIS A 121 9.59 14.43 0.79
N GLY A 122 9.04 15.09 1.82
CA GLY A 122 7.83 14.64 2.51
C GLY A 122 6.60 14.61 1.60
N ARG A 123 6.42 15.63 0.75
CA ARG A 123 5.37 15.65 -0.29
C ARG A 123 5.53 14.49 -1.25
N TRP A 124 6.74 14.24 -1.74
CA TRP A 124 7.01 13.15 -2.67
C TRP A 124 6.73 11.78 -2.04
N LEU A 125 7.24 11.53 -0.83
CA LEU A 125 7.00 10.27 -0.10
C LEU A 125 5.51 10.06 0.18
N TYR A 126 4.81 11.09 0.65
CA TYR A 126 3.39 10.99 0.95
C TYR A 126 2.54 10.84 -0.33
N ALA A 127 2.90 11.51 -1.43
CA ALA A 127 2.22 11.37 -2.72
C ALA A 127 2.32 9.93 -3.28
N ARG A 128 3.43 9.21 -3.01
CA ARG A 128 3.56 7.80 -3.41
C ARG A 128 2.50 6.90 -2.79
N ARG A 129 1.86 7.29 -1.70
CA ARG A 129 0.76 6.51 -1.11
C ARG A 129 -0.34 6.24 -2.14
N LYS A 130 -0.69 7.22 -2.99
CA LYS A 130 -1.66 7.05 -4.09
C LYS A 130 -1.25 6.01 -5.13
N ALA A 131 0.05 5.79 -5.31
CA ALA A 131 0.56 4.79 -6.24
C ALA A 131 0.79 3.42 -5.58
N ILE A 132 0.82 3.34 -4.24
CA ILE A 132 1.10 2.11 -3.51
C ILE A 132 -0.19 1.46 -3.04
N ILE A 133 -0.98 2.14 -2.20
CA ILE A 133 -2.09 1.52 -1.48
C ILE A 133 -3.41 1.62 -2.25
N GLU A 134 -3.67 2.75 -2.93
CA GLU A 134 -4.92 2.95 -3.68
C GLU A 134 -5.09 1.94 -4.83
N PRO A 135 -4.05 1.57 -5.61
CA PRO A 135 -4.20 0.57 -6.66
C PRO A 135 -4.45 -0.82 -6.09
N VAL A 136 -3.88 -1.16 -4.93
CA VAL A 136 -4.12 -2.44 -4.24
C VAL A 136 -5.58 -2.54 -3.83
N PHE A 137 -6.12 -1.51 -3.16
CA PHE A 137 -7.54 -1.47 -2.82
C PHE A 137 -8.44 -1.40 -4.06
N GLY A 138 -8.03 -0.70 -5.11
CA GLY A 138 -8.75 -0.64 -6.39
C GLY A 138 -8.81 -2.00 -7.09
N GLN A 139 -7.70 -2.74 -7.13
CA GLN A 139 -7.63 -4.10 -7.69
C GLN A 139 -8.49 -5.07 -6.90
N ILE A 140 -8.46 -5.00 -5.57
CA ILE A 140 -9.30 -5.83 -4.71
C ILE A 140 -10.79 -5.50 -4.92
N LYS A 141 -11.17 -4.22 -4.85
CA LYS A 141 -12.58 -3.81 -4.88
C LYS A 141 -13.21 -3.86 -6.28
N GLN A 142 -12.51 -3.36 -7.30
CA GLN A 142 -13.01 -3.27 -8.67
C GLN A 142 -12.55 -4.45 -9.51
N GLY A 143 -11.26 -4.78 -9.46
CA GLY A 143 -10.69 -5.87 -10.28
C GLY A 143 -11.18 -7.26 -9.88
N ARG A 144 -11.50 -7.49 -8.60
CA ARG A 144 -12.00 -8.79 -8.10
C ARG A 144 -13.46 -8.76 -7.64
N GLY A 145 -14.13 -7.61 -7.78
CA GLY A 145 -15.52 -7.45 -7.35
C GLY A 145 -15.73 -7.53 -5.83
N TYR A 146 -14.67 -7.42 -5.03
CA TYR A 146 -14.77 -7.54 -3.57
C TYR A 146 -15.33 -6.27 -2.95
N ARG A 147 -16.67 -6.18 -2.88
CA ARG A 147 -17.39 -5.00 -2.37
C ARG A 147 -18.07 -5.22 -1.03
N GLN A 148 -18.25 -6.49 -0.62
CA GLN A 148 -18.93 -6.89 0.61
C GLN A 148 -18.28 -8.17 1.13
N PHE A 149 -18.25 -8.31 2.46
CA PHE A 149 -17.88 -9.57 3.10
C PHE A 149 -18.99 -10.60 2.89
N LEU A 150 -18.60 -11.83 2.55
CA LEU A 150 -19.51 -12.96 2.40
C LEU A 150 -19.83 -13.58 3.76
N LEU A 151 -18.84 -13.60 4.65
CA LEU A 151 -18.97 -14.17 5.99
C LEU A 151 -19.33 -13.11 7.02
N ARG A 152 -19.91 -13.56 8.14
CA ARG A 152 -20.28 -12.71 9.27
C ARG A 152 -19.49 -13.11 10.53
N GLY A 153 -19.22 -12.11 11.36
CA GLY A 153 -18.45 -12.27 12.59
C GLY A 153 -16.95 -12.05 12.38
N MET A 154 -16.33 -11.34 13.32
CA MET A 154 -14.97 -10.82 13.21
C MET A 154 -13.94 -11.87 12.77
N ARG A 155 -13.98 -13.07 13.35
CA ARG A 155 -13.03 -14.14 13.02
C ARG A 155 -13.12 -14.58 11.56
N GLN A 156 -14.33 -14.70 11.03
CA GLN A 156 -14.55 -15.17 9.67
C GLN A 156 -14.19 -14.08 8.66
N VAL A 157 -14.61 -12.85 8.94
CA VAL A 157 -14.29 -11.64 8.16
C VAL A 157 -12.78 -11.42 8.08
N ARG A 158 -12.04 -11.58 9.19
CA ARG A 158 -10.57 -11.54 9.19
C ARG A 158 -9.96 -12.61 8.28
N GLY A 159 -10.49 -13.83 8.32
CA GLY A 159 -10.05 -14.92 7.44
C GLY A 159 -10.28 -14.62 5.96
N GLU A 160 -11.45 -14.06 5.63
CA GLU A 160 -11.79 -13.64 4.28
C GLU A 160 -10.85 -12.54 3.77
N TRP A 161 -10.59 -11.52 4.59
CA TRP A 161 -9.64 -10.45 4.28
C TRP A 161 -8.22 -11.00 4.06
N ALA A 162 -7.75 -11.86 4.96
CA ALA A 162 -6.44 -12.49 4.85
C ALA A 162 -6.29 -13.31 3.55
N LEU A 163 -7.33 -14.04 3.14
CA LEU A 163 -7.33 -14.81 1.90
C LEU A 163 -7.22 -13.90 0.66
N ILE A 164 -7.92 -12.77 0.67
CA ILE A 164 -7.90 -11.79 -0.42
C ILE A 164 -6.53 -11.13 -0.53
N CYS A 165 -5.95 -10.71 0.60
CA CYS A 165 -4.60 -10.17 0.65
C CYS A 165 -3.56 -11.19 0.17
N THR A 166 -3.69 -12.44 0.58
CA THR A 166 -2.82 -13.54 0.12
C THR A 166 -2.92 -13.73 -1.38
N THR A 167 -4.13 -13.75 -1.93
CA THR A 167 -4.36 -13.85 -3.37
C THR A 167 -3.73 -12.68 -4.12
N HIS A 168 -3.76 -11.47 -3.56
CA HIS A 168 -3.05 -10.31 -4.12
C HIS A 168 -1.53 -10.54 -4.19
N ASN A 169 -0.95 -10.98 -3.07
CA ASN A 169 0.48 -11.27 -2.99
C ASN A 169 0.92 -12.36 -3.97
N VAL A 170 0.16 -13.46 -4.09
CA VAL A 170 0.45 -14.55 -5.03
C VAL A 170 0.47 -14.04 -6.47
N LEU A 171 -0.50 -13.22 -6.88
CA LEU A 171 -0.49 -12.65 -8.24
C LEU A 171 0.71 -11.74 -8.48
N LYS A 172 1.09 -10.90 -7.50
CA LYS A 172 2.28 -10.04 -7.60
C LYS A 172 3.55 -10.85 -7.76
N LEU A 173 3.70 -11.92 -6.97
CA LEU A 173 4.83 -12.85 -7.07
C LEU A 173 4.86 -13.57 -8.43
N TRP A 174 3.72 -14.07 -8.90
CA TRP A 174 3.61 -14.73 -10.19
C TRP A 174 4.00 -13.81 -11.35
N THR A 175 3.53 -12.57 -11.37
CA THR A 175 3.93 -11.58 -12.37
C THR A 175 5.43 -11.30 -12.32
N ALA A 176 6.00 -11.14 -11.12
CA ALA A 176 7.43 -10.92 -10.96
C ALA A 176 8.28 -12.11 -11.47
N LEU A 177 7.85 -13.34 -11.21
CA LEU A 177 8.53 -14.54 -11.69
C LEU A 177 8.43 -14.69 -13.21
N ARG A 178 7.28 -14.40 -13.83
CA ARG A 178 7.13 -14.44 -15.29
C ARG A 178 7.98 -13.40 -16.01
N CYS A 179 8.13 -12.21 -15.44
CA CYS A 179 9.03 -11.19 -15.99
C CYS A 179 10.51 -11.56 -15.85
N ARG A 180 10.89 -12.32 -14.82
CA ARG A 180 12.27 -12.82 -14.64
C ARG A 180 12.63 -13.98 -15.57
N CYS A 181 11.66 -14.85 -15.91
CA CYS A 181 11.86 -15.91 -16.90
C CYS A 181 11.93 -15.40 -18.36
N ARG A 182 11.64 -14.12 -18.62
CA ARG A 182 11.94 -13.46 -19.90
C ARG A 182 13.22 -12.62 -19.76
N ARG A 183 14.39 -13.26 -19.81
CA ARG A 183 15.63 -12.59 -20.21
C ARG A 183 16.06 -13.07 -21.61
N PRO A 184 16.71 -12.20 -22.40
CA PRO A 184 16.98 -12.42 -23.81
C PRO A 184 18.13 -13.42 -23.97
N GLY A 185 17.85 -14.58 -24.57
CA GLY A 185 18.87 -15.62 -24.78
C GLY A 185 18.34 -16.92 -25.39
N ASP A 186 17.03 -17.19 -25.31
CA ASP A 186 16.44 -18.37 -25.95
C ASP A 186 16.22 -18.15 -27.45
N GLY A 187 17.31 -18.35 -28.18
CA GLY A 187 17.36 -18.39 -29.64
C GLY A 187 18.60 -19.13 -30.13
N LEU A 188 19.00 -20.22 -29.47
CA LEU A 188 20.09 -21.07 -29.94
C LEU A 188 19.53 -22.26 -30.76
N ARG A 189 19.95 -22.31 -32.02
CA ARG A 189 20.09 -23.51 -32.88
C ARG A 189 18.80 -24.21 -33.34
N ALA A 190 18.32 -23.80 -34.51
CA ALA A 190 17.91 -24.77 -35.53
C ALA A 190 19.14 -25.12 -36.38
N LEU A 191 19.88 -26.17 -35.97
CA LEU A 191 20.85 -26.86 -36.82
C LEU A 191 20.41 -28.32 -36.97
N SER A 192 19.60 -28.57 -37.98
CA SER A 192 19.67 -29.75 -38.85
C SER A 192 19.35 -29.22 -40.25
N GLY A 193 20.20 -29.29 -41.28
CA GLY A 193 21.17 -30.34 -41.59
C GLY A 193 20.66 -31.07 -42.83
N SER A 194 20.87 -30.50 -44.03
CA SER A 194 21.12 -31.28 -45.24
C SER A 194 21.77 -30.42 -46.33
N ARG A 195 23.06 -30.70 -46.53
CA ARG A 195 23.81 -30.49 -47.78
C ARG A 195 23.00 -31.13 -48.92
N LYS A 196 22.97 -30.64 -50.16
CA LYS A 196 24.01 -30.74 -51.23
C LYS A 196 23.16 -30.49 -52.52
N VAL A 197 23.54 -29.72 -53.54
CA VAL A 197 24.34 -30.14 -54.69
C VAL A 197 24.27 -29.01 -55.74
N THR A 198 25.42 -28.66 -56.28
CA THR A 198 25.69 -27.90 -57.53
C THR A 198 24.98 -28.44 -58.77
N ARG A 199 24.46 -27.58 -59.67
CA ARG A 199 24.69 -27.68 -61.14
C ARG A 199 24.05 -26.53 -61.95
N ARG A 200 24.92 -25.85 -62.73
CA ARG A 200 24.80 -25.37 -64.13
C ARG A 200 23.45 -24.88 -64.67
N GLY A 201 23.51 -23.73 -65.36
CA GLY A 201 22.66 -23.43 -66.51
C GLY A 201 22.81 -22.00 -67.04
N ARG A 202 23.62 -21.80 -68.09
CA ARG A 202 23.57 -20.63 -68.98
C ARG A 202 22.21 -20.58 -69.68
N HIS A 203 21.64 -19.40 -69.87
CA HIS A 203 21.44 -18.78 -71.19
C HIS A 203 21.06 -17.31 -71.03
#